data_AF-A0A821LJW3-F1
#
_entry.id   AF-A0A821LJW3-F1
#
_cell.length_a   1.000
_cell.length_b   1.000
_cell.length_c   1.000
_cell.angle_alpha   90.00
_cell.angle_beta   90.00
_cell.angle_gamma   90.00
#
_symmetry.space_group_name_H-M   'P 1'
#
loop_
_entity.id
_entity.type
_entity.pdbx_description
1 polymer ?
#
loop_
_entity_poly.entity_id
_entity_poly.type
_entity_poly.pdbx_seq_one_letter_code
_entity_poly.pdbx_strand_id
1 'polypeptide(L)' 'TENNDQDLRQVLFEIDTSPHQTCLQTFADITHLSDFSIEQEVLMMLCSIFRLEAIVGKFNKQIWFI' A
#
# COMPACT_ATOMS: atom_id res chain seq x y z
N THR A 1 -29.91 -20.21 -0.89
CA THR A 1 -28.92 -19.52 -0.04
C THR A 1 -27.72 -19.24 -0.90
N GLU A 2 -27.68 -18.05 -1.50
CA GLU A 2 -26.61 -17.67 -2.43
C GLU A 2 -25.34 -17.33 -1.64
N ASN A 3 -24.30 -18.15 -1.84
CA ASN A 3 -22.96 -17.93 -1.32
C ASN A 3 -22.31 -16.77 -2.07
N ASN A 4 -22.37 -15.55 -1.50
CA ASN A 4 -21.73 -14.35 -2.03
C ASN A 4 -20.23 -14.21 -1.65
N ASP A 5 -19.61 -15.26 -1.12
CA ASP A 5 -18.21 -15.24 -0.64
C ASP A 5 -17.14 -15.44 -1.74
N GLN A 6 -17.50 -15.47 -3.04
CA GLN A 6 -16.59 -15.93 -4.09
C GLN A 6 -15.77 -14.87 -4.86
N ASP A 7 -15.89 -13.57 -4.56
CA ASP A 7 -15.19 -12.54 -5.34
C ASP A 7 -14.24 -11.63 -4.54
N LEU A 8 -13.66 -12.15 -3.46
CA LEU A 8 -12.53 -11.48 -2.80
C LEU A 8 -11.29 -11.57 -3.70
N ARG A 9 -10.67 -10.42 -3.99
CA ARG A 9 -9.42 -10.34 -4.76
C ARG A 9 -8.32 -9.71 -3.94
N GLN A 10 -7.12 -10.28 -4.05
CA GLN A 10 -5.93 -9.68 -3.47
C GLN A 10 -5.47 -8.49 -4.32
N VAL A 11 -5.14 -7.40 -3.65
CA VAL A 11 -4.63 -6.15 -4.25
C VAL A 11 -3.32 -5.81 -3.55
N LEU A 12 -2.32 -5.37 -4.31
CA LEU A 12 -1.05 -4.90 -3.80
C LEU A 12 -0.85 -3.46 -4.26
N PHE A 13 -0.39 -2.60 -3.37
CA PHE A 13 -0.11 -1.21 -3.73
C PHE A 13 1.40 -1.04 -3.82
N GLU A 14 1.87 -0.44 -4.89
CA GLU A 14 3.26 0.01 -5.00
C GLU A 14 3.26 1.52 -4.85
N ILE A 15 3.83 2.01 -3.76
CA ILE A 15 3.79 3.43 -3.40
C ILE A 15 5.20 3.99 -3.54
N ASP A 16 5.40 4.89 -4.50
CA ASP A 16 6.62 5.68 -4.60
C ASP A 16 6.57 6.82 -3.58
N THR A 17 7.45 6.73 -2.58
CA THR A 17 7.60 7.71 -1.51
C THR A 17 8.82 8.61 -1.75
N SER A 18 8.90 9.23 -2.93
CA SER A 18 9.98 10.15 -3.30
C SER A 18 10.18 11.26 -2.25
N PRO A 19 11.26 11.21 -1.43
CA PRO A 19 11.43 12.09 -0.26
C PRO A 19 11.80 13.53 -0.63
N HIS A 20 11.91 13.84 -1.93
CA HIS A 20 12.42 15.12 -2.43
C HIS A 20 11.32 16.07 -2.93
N GLN A 21 10.05 15.67 -2.91
CA GLN A 21 8.96 16.45 -3.53
C GLN A 21 7.96 17.07 -2.56
N THR A 22 7.94 16.68 -1.27
CA THR A 22 6.95 17.20 -0.33
C THR A 22 7.61 17.90 0.85
N CYS A 23 7.25 19.18 1.07
CA CYS A 23 7.67 19.97 2.22
C CYS A 23 7.06 19.46 3.56
N LEU A 24 6.20 18.46 3.49
CA LEU A 24 5.60 17.72 4.60
C LEU A 24 5.96 16.25 4.42
N GLN A 25 6.67 15.69 5.39
CA GLN A 25 7.00 14.28 5.43
C GLN A 25 5.72 13.49 5.73
N THR A 26 5.03 13.02 4.68
CA THR A 26 3.78 12.26 4.75
C THR A 26 3.97 10.80 5.16
N PHE A 27 5.23 10.37 5.26
CA PHE A 27 5.64 9.01 5.59
C PHE A 27 6.65 9.02 6.73
N ALA A 28 6.44 8.18 7.74
CA ALA A 28 7.37 7.97 8.84
C ALA A 28 7.76 6.50 8.90
N ASP A 29 9.06 6.23 8.89
CA ASP A 29 9.58 4.91 9.28
C ASP A 29 9.40 4.75 10.80
N ILE A 30 8.63 3.75 11.20
CA ILE A 30 8.34 3.44 12.61
C ILE A 30 8.96 2.11 13.05
N THR A 31 9.90 1.56 12.27
CA THR A 31 10.57 0.28 12.53
C THR A 31 11.12 0.18 13.95
N HIS A 32 11.75 1.25 14.44
CA HIS A 32 12.36 1.30 15.77
C HIS A 32 11.37 1.58 16.91
N LEU A 33 10.14 1.95 16.58
CA LEU A 33 9.07 2.24 17.54
C LEU A 33 8.07 1.07 17.65
N SER A 34 8.07 0.16 16.68
CA SER A 34 7.17 -0.98 16.62
C SER A 34 7.74 -2.21 17.34
N ASP A 35 6.86 -2.95 18.03
CA ASP A 35 7.18 -4.28 18.56
C ASP A 35 7.48 -5.29 17.43
N PHE A 36 7.11 -4.96 16.19
CA PHE A 36 7.27 -5.80 14.99
C PHE A 36 8.29 -5.21 14.00
N SER A 37 9.46 -4.80 14.50
CA SER A 37 10.54 -4.19 13.68
C SER A 37 10.95 -5.00 12.43
N ILE A 38 10.70 -6.32 12.39
CA ILE A 38 10.97 -7.14 11.21
C ILE A 38 10.10 -6.79 9.99
N GLU A 39 8.95 -6.16 10.22
CA GLU A 39 7.99 -5.80 9.17
C GLU A 39 8.38 -4.52 8.41
N GLN A 40 9.36 -3.75 8.93
CA GLN A 40 9.84 -2.50 8.32
C GLN A 40 8.69 -1.52 8.01
N GLU A 41 7.84 -1.32 9.02
CA GLU A 41 6.59 -0.57 8.87
C GLU A 41 6.84 0.92 8.58
N VAL A 42 6.15 1.42 7.55
CA VAL A 42 6.09 2.84 7.21
C VAL A 42 4.67 3.34 7.43
N LEU A 43 4.51 4.28 8.35
CA LEU A 43 3.24 4.90 8.66
C LEU A 43 2.99 6.10 7.76
N MET A 44 1.81 6.14 7.13
CA MET A 44 1.33 7.26 6.35
C MET A 44 0.47 8.18 7.21
N MET A 45 0.62 9.50 7.06
CA MET A 45 -0.28 10.44 7.71
C MET A 45 -1.71 10.27 7.20
N LEU A 46 -2.69 10.47 8.09
CA LEU A 46 -4.09 10.54 7.68
C LEU A 46 -4.30 11.62 6.62
N CYS A 47 -5.22 11.38 5.69
CA CYS A 47 -5.50 12.25 4.55
C CYS A 47 -4.33 12.38 3.54
N SER A 48 -3.36 11.45 3.53
CA SER A 48 -2.38 11.36 2.45
C SER A 48 -3.08 11.10 1.10
N ILE A 49 -2.67 11.83 0.07
CA ILE A 49 -3.24 11.75 -1.28
C ILE A 49 -2.19 11.12 -2.21
N PHE A 50 -2.60 10.11 -2.98
CA PHE A 50 -1.75 9.40 -3.92
C PHE A 50 -2.26 9.58 -5.34
N ARG A 51 -1.34 9.70 -6.30
CA ARG A 51 -1.67 9.66 -7.73
C ARG A 51 -1.56 8.22 -8.21
N LEU A 52 -2.64 7.72 -8.80
CA LEU A 52 -2.64 6.43 -9.49
C LEU A 52 -1.86 6.54 -10.80
N GLU A 53 -0.75 5.82 -10.92
CA GLU A 53 0.08 5.82 -12.13
C GLU A 53 -0.29 4.66 -13.07
N ALA A 54 -0.53 3.45 -12.56
CA ALA A 54 -0.83 2.29 -13.39
C ALA A 54 -1.71 1.26 -12.66
N ILE A 55 -2.55 0.53 -13.41
CA ILE A 55 -3.23 -0.67 -12.91
C ILE A 55 -2.72 -1.88 -13.71
N VAL A 56 -2.00 -2.78 -13.06
CA VAL A 56 -1.39 -3.95 -13.72
C VAL A 56 -2.04 -5.25 -13.25
N GLY A 57 -2.66 -6.00 -14.16
CA GLY A 57 -3.23 -7.31 -13.85
C GLY A 57 -2.26 -8.46 -14.14
N LYS A 58 -1.92 -9.27 -13.13
CA LYS A 58 -1.24 -10.55 -13.37
C LYS A 58 -2.24 -11.65 -13.72
N PHE A 59 -2.17 -12.15 -14.95
CA PHE A 59 -2.79 -13.43 -15.31
C PHE A 59 -2.09 -14.56 -14.53
N ASN A 60 -2.88 -15.44 -13.91
CA ASN A 60 -2.49 -16.61 -13.08
C ASN A 60 -2.21 -16.35 -11.59
N LYS A 61 -3.13 -15.63 -10.92
CA LYS A 61 -3.30 -15.43 -9.44
C LYS A 61 -3.02 -14.01 -8.94
N GLN A 62 -3.82 -13.09 -9.49
CA GLN A 62 -4.46 -11.95 -8.81
C GLN A 62 -3.58 -11.18 -7.83
N ILE A 63 -2.59 -10.48 -8.37
CA ILE A 63 -2.04 -9.32 -7.69
C ILE A 63 -2.18 -8.16 -8.69
N TRP A 64 -3.00 -7.18 -8.32
CA TRP A 64 -3.10 -5.91 -9.02
C TRP A 64 -2.18 -4.92 -8.36
N PHE A 65 -1.29 -4.30 -9.12
CA PHE A 65 -0.52 -3.13 -8.70
C PHE A 65 -1.32 -1.89 -9.08
N ILE A 66 -1.60 -1.02 -8.11
CA ILE A 66 -2.23 0.30 -8.25
C ILE A 66 -1.18 1.34 -7.90
#